data_AF-A0A2S6CHR0-F1
#
_entry.id   AF-A0A2S6CHR0-F1
#
_cell.length_a   1.000
_cell.length_b   1.000
_cell.length_c   1.000
_cell.angle_alpha   90.00
_cell.angle_beta   90.00
_cell.angle_gamma   90.00
#
_symmetry.space_group_name_H-M   'P 1'
#
loop_
_entity.id
_entity.type
_entity.pdbx_description
1 polymer ?
#
loop_
_entity_poly.entity_id
_entity_poly.type
_entity_poly.pdbx_seq_one_letter_code
_entity_poly.pdbx_strand_id
1 'polypeptide(L)'
;MAPSAVEIEAAPAVADITNGVKKLLSSNSTSSSLKREPLAYSGSLDEYESFDVTNVIGREYPHLQLSQILHDDRKIRDLAITVSQRGVVFFRNQDLQITDQKILG
;
A
#
# COMPACT_ATOMS: atom_id res chain seq x y z
N MET A 1 -10.17 65.03 -4.44
CA MET A 1 -10.71 64.06 -3.46
C MET A 1 -9.57 63.17 -2.98
N ALA A 2 -9.53 62.96 -1.65
CA ALA A 2 -8.63 62.12 -0.86
C ALA A 2 -8.82 60.61 -1.18
N PRO A 3 -8.08 59.64 -0.57
CA PRO A 3 -7.22 59.69 0.65
C PRO A 3 -5.75 59.31 0.37
N SER A 4 -4.70 59.77 1.08
CA SER A 4 -4.38 59.94 2.52
C SER A 4 -4.04 58.63 3.27
N ALA A 5 -2.73 58.46 3.49
CA ALA A 5 -1.99 57.88 4.62
C ALA A 5 -2.49 56.59 5.29
N VAL A 6 -1.66 55.54 5.20
CA VAL A 6 -1.25 54.74 6.38
C VAL A 6 0.24 54.46 6.25
N GLU A 7 1.00 55.09 7.14
CA GLU A 7 2.40 54.80 7.46
C GLU A 7 2.39 53.76 8.58
N ILE A 8 3.07 52.62 8.39
CA ILE A 8 3.44 51.72 9.50
C ILE A 8 4.96 51.60 9.47
N GLU A 9 5.52 52.11 10.56
CA GLU A 9 6.91 52.25 10.95
C GLU A 9 7.57 50.90 11.32
N ALA A 10 8.87 50.75 10.99
CA ALA A 10 9.97 49.92 11.56
C ALA A 10 9.66 48.58 12.29
N ALA A 11 10.35 47.43 12.11
CA ALA A 11 11.79 47.07 12.03
C ALA A 11 11.89 45.50 11.88
N PRO A 12 13.04 44.80 12.03
CA PRO A 12 14.45 45.04 11.71
C PRO A 12 15.05 43.95 10.77
N ALA A 13 16.32 44.13 10.41
CA ALA A 13 17.14 43.22 9.62
C ALA A 13 17.12 41.75 10.07
N VAL A 14 17.04 40.82 9.11
CA VAL A 14 17.53 39.45 9.27
C VAL A 14 18.53 39.14 8.16
N ALA A 15 19.80 39.29 8.49
CA ALA A 15 20.90 38.71 7.75
C ALA A 15 20.81 37.16 7.82
N ASP A 16 21.43 36.50 6.83
CA ASP A 16 21.75 35.07 6.77
C ASP A 16 20.63 34.05 6.48
N ILE A 17 20.18 33.97 5.21
CA ILE A 17 19.50 32.75 4.69
C ILE A 17 20.24 32.15 3.47
N THR A 18 21.21 32.85 2.87
CA THR A 18 21.78 32.45 1.57
C THR A 18 22.73 31.24 1.64
N ASN A 19 23.26 30.90 2.82
CA ASN A 19 24.20 29.79 3.00
C ASN A 19 23.53 28.43 3.27
N GLY A 20 22.24 28.41 3.66
CA GLY A 20 21.50 27.17 3.94
C GLY A 20 20.87 26.53 2.70
N VAL A 21 20.55 27.32 1.67
CA VAL A 21 19.80 26.84 0.50
C VAL A 21 20.67 26.00 -0.45
N LYS A 22 21.99 26.26 -0.54
CA LYS A 22 22.87 25.50 -1.44
C LYS A 22 23.11 24.05 -1.00
N LYS A 23 22.99 23.74 0.29
CA LYS A 23 23.21 22.37 0.81
C LYS A 23 22.01 21.43 0.55
N LEU A 24 20.82 21.97 0.32
CA LEU A 24 19.60 21.19 0.02
C LEU A 24 19.42 20.89 -1.47
N LEU A 25 20.07 21.66 -2.35
CA LEU A 25 19.95 21.52 -3.81
C LEU A 25 20.97 20.54 -4.41
N SER A 26 21.89 20.00 -3.60
CA SER A 26 22.95 19.08 -4.03
C SER A 26 22.71 17.63 -3.62
N SER A 27 21.53 17.28 -3.06
CA SER A 27 21.19 15.88 -2.89
C SER A 27 21.03 15.29 -4.29
N ASN A 28 22.00 14.47 -4.65
CA ASN A 28 22.09 13.68 -5.86
C ASN A 28 20.91 12.70 -5.87
N SER A 29 19.71 13.22 -6.16
CA SER A 29 18.50 12.46 -6.41
C SER A 29 18.70 11.80 -7.75
N THR A 30 19.44 10.69 -7.73
CA THR A 30 19.25 9.65 -8.71
C THR A 30 17.76 9.37 -8.68
N SER A 31 17.05 9.89 -9.69
CA SER A 31 15.70 9.47 -10.01
C SER A 31 15.82 8.02 -10.43
N SER A 32 15.98 7.13 -9.45
CA SER A 32 15.65 5.74 -9.65
C SER A 32 14.18 5.79 -10.04
N SER A 33 13.93 5.66 -11.34
CA SER A 33 12.62 5.32 -11.85
C SER A 33 12.17 4.19 -10.94
N LEU A 34 11.17 4.42 -10.09
CA LEU A 34 10.66 3.38 -9.22
C LEU A 34 10.12 2.31 -10.17
N LYS A 35 10.97 1.33 -10.50
CA LYS A 35 10.57 0.14 -11.23
C LYS A 35 9.71 -0.62 -10.23
N ARG A 36 8.43 -0.27 -10.19
CA ARG A 36 7.41 -1.02 -9.47
C ARG A 36 7.26 -2.33 -10.23
N GLU A 37 8.06 -3.30 -9.83
CA GLU A 37 7.84 -4.68 -10.23
C GLU A 37 6.59 -5.19 -9.49
N PRO A 38 5.74 -5.98 -10.16
CA PRO A 38 4.62 -6.64 -9.49
C PRO A 38 5.12 -7.45 -8.29
N LEU A 39 4.34 -7.45 -7.21
CA LEU A 39 4.64 -8.31 -6.06
C LEU A 39 4.71 -9.77 -6.51
N ALA A 40 5.83 -10.42 -6.21
CA ALA A 40 6.06 -11.81 -6.56
C ALA A 40 5.35 -12.73 -5.57
N TYR A 41 4.57 -13.67 -6.12
CA TYR A 41 3.94 -14.73 -5.35
C TYR A 41 4.99 -15.69 -4.79
N SER A 42 4.92 -16.00 -3.50
CA SER A 42 5.95 -16.80 -2.82
C SER A 42 5.71 -18.31 -2.83
N GLY A 43 4.50 -18.76 -3.19
CA GLY A 43 4.13 -20.18 -3.20
C GLY A 43 3.51 -20.68 -1.89
N SER A 44 3.22 -19.79 -0.93
CA SER A 44 2.77 -20.18 0.41
C SER A 44 1.34 -20.74 0.44
N LEU A 45 0.58 -20.62 -0.66
CA LEU A 45 -0.78 -21.17 -0.77
C LEU A 45 -0.86 -22.41 -1.69
N ASP A 46 0.25 -22.79 -2.33
CA ASP A 46 0.29 -23.94 -3.25
C ASP A 46 0.18 -25.29 -2.51
N GLU A 47 0.38 -25.29 -1.18
CA GLU A 47 0.15 -26.45 -0.33
C GLU A 47 -1.33 -26.80 -0.16
N TYR A 48 -2.23 -25.86 -0.47
CA TYR A 48 -3.66 -26.05 -0.35
C TYR A 48 -4.28 -26.42 -1.69
N GLU A 49 -5.26 -27.33 -1.64
CA GLU A 49 -6.05 -27.65 -2.82
C GLU A 49 -6.74 -26.38 -3.33
N SER A 50 -6.51 -26.08 -4.60
CA SER A 50 -7.13 -24.95 -5.28
C SER A 50 -7.33 -25.26 -6.75
N PHE A 51 -8.36 -24.67 -7.33
CA PHE A 51 -8.63 -24.77 -8.75
C PHE A 51 -9.19 -23.45 -9.29
N ASP A 52 -9.05 -23.28 -10.59
CA ASP A 52 -9.51 -22.08 -11.27
C ASP A 52 -10.94 -22.29 -11.74
N VAL A 53 -11.85 -21.43 -11.30
CA VAL A 53 -13.28 -21.56 -11.60
C VAL A 53 -13.56 -21.24 -13.06
N THR A 54 -12.83 -20.26 -13.61
CA THR A 54 -12.88 -19.92 -15.05
C THR A 54 -11.47 -19.66 -15.58
N ASN A 55 -11.32 -19.65 -16.90
CA ASN A 55 -10.03 -19.42 -17.55
C ASN A 55 -9.38 -18.06 -17.24
N VAL A 56 -10.17 -17.05 -16.86
CA VAL A 56 -9.68 -15.66 -16.70
C VAL A 56 -9.78 -15.17 -15.25
N ILE A 57 -10.83 -15.58 -14.54
CA ILE A 57 -11.12 -15.09 -13.19
C ILE A 57 -11.46 -16.23 -12.24
N GLY A 58 -11.29 -15.96 -10.95
CA GLY A 58 -11.76 -16.86 -9.90
C GLY A 58 -10.81 -18.01 -9.64
N ARG A 59 -10.30 -18.06 -8.42
CA ARG A 59 -9.69 -19.26 -7.83
C ARG A 59 -10.50 -19.69 -6.62
N GLU A 60 -10.77 -20.97 -6.49
CA GLU A 60 -11.50 -21.53 -5.36
C GLU A 60 -10.57 -22.39 -4.50
N TYR A 61 -10.65 -22.20 -3.19
CA TYR A 61 -10.03 -23.07 -2.19
C TYR A 61 -11.14 -23.84 -1.44
N PRO A 62 -11.44 -25.09 -1.82
CA PRO A 62 -12.56 -25.84 -1.24
C PRO A 62 -12.35 -26.25 0.22
N HIS A 63 -11.09 -26.45 0.65
CA HIS A 63 -10.76 -26.99 1.97
C HIS A 63 -9.96 -26.04 2.87
N LEU A 64 -9.55 -24.88 2.36
CA LEU A 64 -8.75 -23.91 3.10
C LEU A 64 -9.64 -23.06 4.03
N GLN A 65 -9.29 -22.99 5.30
CA GLN A 65 -9.92 -22.10 6.27
C GLN A 65 -9.14 -20.78 6.39
N LEU A 66 -9.82 -19.65 6.28
CA LEU A 66 -9.23 -18.32 6.41
C LEU A 66 -8.60 -18.11 7.79
N SER A 67 -9.18 -18.71 8.84
CA SER A 67 -8.64 -18.67 10.21
C SER A 67 -7.24 -19.29 10.32
N GLN A 68 -6.87 -20.23 9.45
CA GLN A 68 -5.55 -20.84 9.44
C GLN A 68 -4.47 -19.94 8.82
N ILE A 69 -4.86 -19.00 7.96
CA ILE A 69 -3.93 -18.16 7.21
C ILE A 69 -3.90 -16.70 7.68
N LEU A 70 -4.91 -16.28 8.45
CA LEU A 70 -5.07 -14.92 8.99
C LEU A 70 -3.89 -14.44 9.84
N HIS A 71 -3.17 -15.36 10.48
CA HIS A 71 -2.04 -15.04 11.35
C HIS A 71 -0.67 -15.06 10.65
N ASP A 72 -0.62 -15.45 9.36
CA ASP A 72 0.62 -15.56 8.59
C ASP A 72 0.66 -14.48 7.51
N ASP A 73 1.48 -13.45 7.74
CA ASP A 73 1.67 -12.33 6.81
C ASP A 73 2.11 -12.77 5.41
N ARG A 74 2.83 -13.91 5.29
CA ARG A 74 3.25 -14.42 3.98
C ARG A 74 2.06 -14.99 3.22
N LYS A 75 1.21 -15.76 3.89
CA LYS A 75 -0.01 -16.31 3.30
C LYS A 75 -1.02 -15.21 2.95
N ILE A 76 -1.16 -14.20 3.80
CA ILE A 76 -2.01 -13.04 3.50
C ILE A 76 -1.49 -12.23 2.32
N ARG A 77 -0.17 -12.03 2.23
CA ARG A 77 0.44 -11.38 1.06
C ARG A 77 0.19 -12.18 -0.21
N ASP A 78 0.42 -13.48 -0.18
CA ASP A 78 0.20 -14.37 -1.31
C ASP A 78 -1.28 -14.45 -1.71
N LEU A 79 -2.18 -14.40 -0.74
CA LEU A 79 -3.61 -14.30 -0.98
C LEU A 79 -3.94 -12.98 -1.69
N ALA A 80 -3.44 -11.85 -1.22
CA ALA A 80 -3.66 -10.55 -1.84
C ALA A 80 -3.12 -10.50 -3.27
N ILE A 81 -1.96 -11.12 -3.53
CA ILE A 81 -1.40 -11.26 -4.88
C ILE A 81 -2.32 -12.12 -5.75
N THR A 82 -2.77 -13.26 -5.24
CA THR A 82 -3.69 -14.17 -5.94
C THR A 82 -4.99 -13.47 -6.30
N VAL A 83 -5.59 -12.73 -5.36
CA VAL A 83 -6.79 -11.92 -5.59
C VAL A 83 -6.53 -10.85 -6.64
N SER A 84 -5.38 -10.18 -6.59
CA SER A 84 -5.01 -9.15 -7.58
C SER A 84 -4.84 -9.73 -8.99
N GLN A 85 -4.34 -10.96 -9.12
CA GLN A 85 -4.16 -11.64 -10.40
C GLN A 85 -5.46 -12.26 -10.94
N ARG A 86 -6.31 -12.81 -10.06
CA ARG A 86 -7.54 -13.56 -10.42
C ARG A 86 -8.83 -12.74 -10.31
N GLY A 87 -8.77 -11.55 -9.74
CA GLY A 87 -9.91 -10.68 -9.42
C GLY A 87 -10.69 -11.12 -8.18
N VAL A 88 -11.04 -12.41 -8.09
CA VAL A 88 -11.84 -12.96 -6.98
C VAL A 88 -11.30 -14.31 -6.52
N VAL A 89 -11.41 -14.58 -5.22
CA VAL A 89 -11.10 -15.87 -4.62
C VAL A 89 -12.29 -16.34 -3.80
N PHE A 90 -12.65 -17.60 -3.96
CA PHE A 90 -13.75 -18.24 -3.24
C PHE A 90 -13.20 -19.19 -2.18
N PHE A 91 -13.82 -19.16 -1.00
CA PHE A 91 -13.57 -20.09 0.08
C PHE A 91 -14.89 -20.78 0.44
N ARG A 92 -14.86 -22.10 0.62
CA ARG A 92 -16.05 -22.88 0.97
C ARG A 92 -16.05 -23.23 2.44
N ASN A 93 -17.26 -23.40 3.01
CA ASN A 93 -17.47 -23.93 4.35
C ASN A 93 -16.58 -23.28 5.43
N GLN A 94 -16.56 -21.93 5.47
CA GLN A 94 -15.72 -21.18 6.40
C GLN A 94 -16.32 -21.18 7.81
N ASP A 95 -15.52 -21.58 8.80
CA ASP A 95 -15.84 -21.42 10.21
C ASP A 95 -15.06 -20.21 10.75
N LEU A 96 -15.70 -19.04 10.72
CA LEU A 96 -15.10 -17.77 11.10
C LEU A 96 -15.95 -17.07 12.15
N GLN A 97 -15.29 -16.55 13.18
CA GLN A 97 -15.93 -15.65 14.13
C GLN A 97 -16.02 -14.23 13.54
N ILE A 98 -16.97 -13.43 14.03
CA ILE A 98 -17.17 -12.05 13.56
C ILE A 98 -15.92 -11.18 13.74
N THR A 99 -15.11 -11.48 14.76
CA THR A 99 -13.85 -10.79 15.05
C THR A 99 -12.82 -11.03 13.95
N ASP A 100 -12.73 -12.27 13.45
CA ASP A 100 -11.77 -12.66 12.42
C ASP A 100 -12.14 -12.05 11.07
N GLN A 101 -13.44 -11.95 10.78
CA GLN A 101 -13.92 -11.32 9.56
C GLN A 101 -13.56 -9.83 9.49
N LYS A 102 -13.60 -9.10 10.61
CA LYS A 102 -13.23 -7.67 10.66
C LYS A 102 -11.76 -7.41 10.36
N ILE A 103 -10.88 -8.38 10.58
CA ILE A 103 -9.45 -8.25 10.27
C ILE A 103 -9.24 -8.18 8.75
N LEU A 104 -10.17 -8.75 7.97
CA LEU A 104 -10.11 -8.80 6.52
C LEU A 104 -10.61 -7.51 5.82
N GLY A 105 -11.32 -6.62 6.53
CA GLY A 105 -11.83 -5.33 6.00
C GLY A 105 -13.08 -4.80 6.69
#